data_AF-A0AAN6VP57-F1
#
_entry.id   AF-A0AAN6VP57-F1
#
_cell.length_a   1.000
_cell.length_b   1.000
_cell.length_c   1.000
_cell.angle_alpha   90.00
_cell.angle_beta   90.00
_cell.angle_gamma   90.00
#
_symmetry.space_group_name_H-M   'P 1'
#
loop_
_entity.id
_entity.type
_entity.pdbx_description
1 polymer ?
#
loop_
_entity_poly.entity_id
_entity_poly.type
_entity_poly.pdbx_seq_one_letter_code
_entity_poly.pdbx_strand_id
1 'polypeptide(L)'
;MESGTTSFTAGGQQSRSQRLCTRLAEIYDGEKYDATLEVPFWSSTEPHATTTPPSSAWEPAISLSPLPTSVELVAGFGEPVWRVETVQPVQKILKRLLGPRDHKVTLSHAEVLEGGELGTRPLRHCKATDEYTLKGAAEGEHYEPRFTFHGFRYAQIDGWPGDLDLVSIEAVVRHTDMKSAGSFECSDRLLNRLYQNVSVLVYDCFNMLKNWLIDLEHDQGVLDGVPPMVSPNATLPDPVWRPGILSILAQQYNSMMTWMRVLPRNKSGATHPWDTSVFQLGDWLDPAKFLHERVAGLCRLEPGWTRCRVAPAVGAEFTTSASASYVTPRGTVSCAWHTRAVAGGGGGGDGMEVMQLDVSVPYGTMVEVVNAADGDG
;
A
#
# COMPACT_ATOMS: atom_id res chain seq x y z
N MET A 1 12.31 -37.43 26.90
CA MET A 1 12.28 -36.08 27.48
C MET A 1 13.46 -35.34 26.88
N GLU A 2 13.23 -34.54 25.85
CA GLU A 2 14.26 -33.59 25.40
C GLU A 2 14.31 -32.48 26.45
N SER A 3 15.47 -32.32 27.09
CA SER A 3 15.72 -31.20 28.00
C SER A 3 15.60 -29.91 27.20
N GLY A 4 14.58 -29.10 27.50
CA GLY A 4 14.35 -27.82 26.85
C GLY A 4 15.41 -26.81 27.25
N THR A 5 16.54 -26.82 26.56
CA THR A 5 17.57 -25.80 26.66
C THR A 5 17.33 -24.77 25.57
N THR A 6 16.92 -23.56 25.95
CA THR A 6 16.80 -22.43 25.01
C THR A 6 18.17 -21.80 24.81
N SER A 7 18.69 -21.80 23.59
CA SER A 7 19.88 -21.05 23.20
C SER A 7 19.48 -19.69 22.62
N PHE A 8 20.10 -18.62 23.10
CA PHE A 8 19.95 -17.27 22.55
C PHE A 8 21.22 -16.90 21.79
N THR A 9 21.08 -16.56 20.51
CA THR A 9 22.15 -15.93 19.74
C THR A 9 21.77 -14.47 19.55
N ALA A 10 22.40 -13.57 20.30
CA ALA A 10 22.24 -12.13 20.13
C ALA A 10 23.44 -11.58 19.35
N GLY A 11 23.20 -10.62 18.44
CA GLY A 11 24.26 -9.84 17.83
C GLY A 11 25.00 -9.07 18.93
N GLY A 12 26.22 -9.53 19.25
CA GLY A 12 27.04 -8.96 20.32
C GLY A 12 28.41 -8.52 19.82
N GLN A 13 29.34 -8.26 20.75
CA GLN A 13 30.72 -7.84 20.48
C GLN A 13 31.54 -8.79 19.57
N GLN A 14 31.03 -10.00 19.31
CA GLN A 14 31.65 -10.95 18.38
C GLN A 14 31.19 -10.77 16.93
N SER A 15 30.19 -9.91 16.69
CA SER A 15 29.71 -9.59 15.35
C SER A 15 30.77 -8.79 14.61
N ARG A 16 30.91 -9.06 13.31
CA ARG A 16 31.85 -8.37 12.45
C ARG A 16 31.12 -7.74 11.26
N SER A 17 31.64 -6.64 10.74
CA SER A 17 31.09 -5.90 9.61
C SER A 17 32.13 -5.66 8.53
N GLN A 18 31.68 -5.55 7.28
CA GLN A 18 32.49 -5.18 6.13
C GLN A 18 31.63 -4.30 5.21
N ARG A 19 32.24 -3.31 4.55
CA ARG A 19 31.54 -2.59 3.47
C ARG A 19 31.37 -3.53 2.28
N LEU A 20 30.12 -3.79 1.92
CA LEU A 20 29.75 -4.73 0.87
C LEU A 20 29.50 -4.01 -0.46
N CYS A 21 28.91 -4.77 -1.38
CA CYS A 21 28.51 -4.41 -2.74
C CYS A 21 27.51 -3.23 -2.82
N THR A 22 26.64 -3.01 -1.83
CA THR A 22 25.77 -1.82 -1.79
C THR A 22 26.59 -0.57 -1.43
N ARG A 23 26.79 0.33 -2.39
CA ARG A 23 27.59 1.56 -2.28
C ARG A 23 26.77 2.78 -1.85
N LEU A 24 25.49 2.77 -2.18
CA LEU A 24 24.49 3.77 -1.79
C LEU A 24 23.15 3.07 -1.69
N ALA A 25 22.35 3.47 -0.70
CA ALA A 25 20.98 2.99 -0.52
C ALA A 25 20.16 4.13 0.08
N GLU A 26 19.30 4.75 -0.73
CA GLU A 26 18.40 5.81 -0.31
C GLU A 26 16.98 5.54 -0.79
N ILE A 27 15.99 5.81 0.06
CA ILE A 27 14.58 5.59 -0.26
C ILE A 27 14.16 6.40 -1.51
N TYR A 28 14.63 7.65 -1.64
CA TYR A 28 14.26 8.51 -2.77
C TYR A 28 15.23 8.40 -3.95
N ASP A 29 16.53 8.46 -3.71
CA ASP A 29 17.48 8.60 -4.81
C ASP A 29 17.79 7.28 -5.51
N GLY A 30 17.55 6.14 -4.86
CA GLY A 30 17.78 4.80 -5.41
C GLY A 30 18.94 4.06 -4.74
N GLU A 31 19.38 2.98 -5.38
CA GLU A 31 20.45 2.11 -4.90
C GLU A 31 21.62 2.02 -5.90
N LYS A 32 22.85 2.06 -5.39
CA LYS A 32 24.05 1.77 -6.17
C LYS A 32 24.66 0.47 -5.70
N TYR A 33 24.75 -0.51 -6.59
CA TYR A 33 25.23 -1.85 -6.28
C TYR A 33 26.42 -2.22 -7.17
N ASP A 34 27.52 -2.63 -6.55
CA ASP A 34 28.72 -3.08 -7.23
C ASP A 34 28.95 -4.57 -6.98
N ALA A 35 28.55 -5.40 -7.95
CA ALA A 35 28.64 -6.86 -7.83
C ALA A 35 30.09 -7.35 -7.81
N THR A 36 31.05 -6.53 -8.28
CA THR A 36 32.47 -6.88 -8.30
C THR A 36 33.05 -7.05 -6.90
N LEU A 37 32.38 -6.48 -5.90
CA LEU A 37 32.71 -6.47 -4.48
C LEU A 37 31.89 -7.47 -3.65
N GLU A 38 31.05 -8.29 -4.29
CA GLU A 38 30.33 -9.35 -3.57
C GLU A 38 31.31 -10.28 -2.87
N VAL A 39 30.99 -10.62 -1.61
CA VAL A 39 31.71 -11.62 -0.84
C VAL A 39 30.91 -12.94 -0.92
N PRO A 40 31.38 -13.94 -1.68
CA PRO A 40 30.66 -15.20 -1.81
C PRO A 40 30.50 -15.89 -0.45
N PHE A 41 29.32 -16.46 -0.22
CA PHE A 41 29.02 -17.29 0.95
C PHE A 41 29.22 -16.61 2.31
N TRP A 42 29.22 -15.27 2.38
CA TRP A 42 29.44 -14.53 3.65
C TRP A 42 28.42 -14.86 4.75
N SER A 43 27.21 -15.29 4.38
CA SER A 43 26.14 -15.70 5.29
C SER A 43 25.98 -17.22 5.41
N SER A 44 26.92 -18.01 4.87
CA SER A 44 26.91 -19.48 4.94
C SER A 44 27.65 -19.98 6.18
N THR A 45 27.13 -21.04 6.79
CA THR A 45 27.83 -21.80 7.85
C THR A 45 28.78 -22.85 7.29
N GLU A 46 28.68 -23.16 5.99
CA GLU A 46 29.49 -24.19 5.34
C GLU A 46 30.91 -23.69 5.05
N PRO A 47 31.95 -24.49 5.33
CA PRO A 47 33.34 -24.09 5.09
C PRO A 47 33.66 -24.04 3.59
N HIS A 48 33.60 -22.85 2.99
CA HIS A 48 34.05 -22.59 1.62
C HIS A 48 35.52 -22.13 1.61
N ALA A 49 36.43 -23.11 1.68
CA ALA A 49 37.87 -22.92 1.94
C ALA A 49 38.65 -22.02 0.93
N THR A 50 38.07 -21.66 -0.21
CA THR A 50 38.78 -20.92 -1.29
C THR A 50 38.16 -19.57 -1.65
N THR A 51 37.00 -19.21 -1.10
CA THR A 51 36.27 -17.98 -1.48
C THR A 51 35.87 -17.09 -0.30
N THR A 52 35.93 -17.60 0.93
CA THR A 52 35.60 -16.79 2.11
C THR A 52 36.82 -15.96 2.51
N PRO A 53 36.73 -14.61 2.56
CA PRO A 53 37.84 -13.76 2.95
C PRO A 53 38.26 -14.07 4.40
N PRO A 54 39.56 -13.92 4.72
CA PRO A 54 40.07 -14.19 6.06
C PRO A 54 39.38 -13.30 7.10
N SER A 55 39.24 -13.78 8.33
CA SER A 55 38.59 -13.04 9.43
C SER A 55 39.18 -11.64 9.65
N SER A 56 40.45 -11.42 9.30
CA SER A 56 41.13 -10.11 9.34
C SER A 56 40.60 -9.07 8.35
N ALA A 57 39.86 -9.47 7.32
CA ALA A 57 39.22 -8.56 6.36
C ALA A 57 37.94 -7.91 6.92
N TRP A 58 37.47 -8.34 8.10
CA TRP A 58 36.26 -7.86 8.72
C TRP A 58 36.57 -7.03 9.96
N GLU A 59 35.89 -5.90 10.08
CA GLU A 59 36.00 -4.99 11.22
C GLU A 59 35.06 -5.43 12.35
N PRO A 60 35.38 -5.17 13.62
CA PRO A 60 34.41 -5.36 14.71
C PRO A 60 33.15 -4.51 14.47
N ALA A 61 31.98 -5.10 14.66
CA ALA A 61 30.73 -4.36 14.55
C ALA A 61 30.68 -3.23 15.60
N ILE A 62 30.18 -2.07 15.19
CA ILE A 62 29.97 -0.95 16.11
C ILE A 62 28.79 -1.30 17.01
N SER A 63 29.05 -1.46 18.30
CA SER A 63 27.99 -1.60 19.29
C SER A 63 27.45 -0.22 19.63
N LEU A 64 26.19 0.03 19.31
CA LEU A 64 25.48 1.19 19.82
C LEU A 64 25.21 1.01 21.32
N SER A 65 25.09 2.14 22.04
CA SER A 65 24.64 2.10 23.43
C SER A 65 23.24 1.49 23.50
N PRO A 66 22.95 0.61 24.48
CA PRO A 66 21.61 0.08 24.64
C PRO A 66 20.63 1.24 24.87
N LEU A 67 19.41 1.08 24.36
CA LEU A 67 18.33 2.03 24.63
C LEU A 67 18.13 2.15 26.16
N PRO A 68 17.77 3.34 26.67
CA PRO A 68 17.44 3.51 28.09
C PRO A 68 16.41 2.48 28.55
N THR A 69 16.50 2.00 29.79
CA THR A 69 15.54 1.03 30.35
C THR A 69 14.11 1.55 30.44
N SER A 70 13.93 2.86 30.31
CA SER A 70 12.63 3.52 30.18
C SER A 70 12.00 3.39 28.78
N VAL A 71 12.76 2.94 27.78
CA VAL A 71 12.26 2.72 26.42
C VAL A 71 11.71 1.29 26.32
N GLU A 72 10.40 1.19 26.16
CA GLU A 72 9.72 -0.07 25.87
C GLU A 72 9.60 -0.23 24.35
N LEU A 73 10.20 -1.28 23.81
CA LEU A 73 10.06 -1.62 22.39
C LEU A 73 8.78 -2.41 22.19
N VAL A 74 7.83 -1.82 21.49
CA VAL A 74 6.56 -2.45 21.13
C VAL A 74 6.57 -2.73 19.62
N ALA A 75 6.35 -3.98 19.23
CA ALA A 75 6.19 -4.31 17.82
C ALA A 75 4.89 -3.71 17.29
N GLY A 76 4.94 -3.12 16.09
CA GLY A 76 3.74 -2.60 15.43
C GLY A 76 2.70 -3.69 15.16
N PHE A 77 1.44 -3.30 15.08
CA PHE A 77 0.30 -4.21 14.84
C PHE A 77 0.10 -4.57 13.36
N GLY A 78 1.02 -4.16 12.47
CA GLY A 78 0.83 -4.20 11.02
C GLY A 78 1.32 -5.49 10.37
N GLU A 79 0.70 -5.84 9.26
CA GLU A 79 1.20 -6.90 8.39
C GLU A 79 2.58 -6.51 7.83
N PRO A 80 3.49 -7.47 7.66
CA PRO A 80 4.75 -7.24 6.97
C PRO A 80 4.55 -6.77 5.52
N VAL A 81 5.54 -6.04 5.00
CA VAL A 81 5.64 -5.73 3.56
C VAL A 81 6.34 -6.90 2.85
N TRP A 82 5.68 -7.49 1.85
CA TRP A 82 6.21 -8.61 1.07
C TRP A 82 6.32 -8.30 -0.42
N ARG A 83 6.95 -9.21 -1.16
CA ARG A 83 6.77 -9.34 -2.61
C ARG A 83 5.36 -9.87 -2.84
N VAL A 84 4.44 -8.99 -3.22
CA VAL A 84 3.02 -9.33 -3.37
C VAL A 84 2.76 -9.89 -4.76
N GLU A 85 3.26 -9.22 -5.79
CA GLU A 85 3.06 -9.58 -7.19
C GLU A 85 4.32 -9.34 -7.99
N THR A 86 4.47 -10.08 -9.08
CA THR A 86 5.48 -9.84 -10.11
C THR A 86 4.79 -9.59 -11.43
N VAL A 87 5.02 -8.40 -11.99
CA VAL A 87 4.39 -7.97 -13.24
C VAL A 87 5.44 -7.97 -14.33
N GLN A 88 5.07 -8.56 -15.47
CA GLN A 88 5.88 -8.51 -16.67
C GLN A 88 5.62 -7.20 -17.42
N PRO A 89 6.66 -6.52 -17.92
CA PRO A 89 6.49 -5.32 -18.75
C PRO A 89 5.67 -5.64 -20.01
N VAL A 90 4.67 -4.79 -20.28
CA VAL A 90 3.72 -4.97 -21.40
C VAL A 90 4.32 -4.49 -22.73
N GLN A 91 5.34 -3.63 -22.69
CA GLN A 91 6.02 -3.06 -23.86
C GLN A 91 7.53 -2.90 -23.58
N LYS A 92 8.35 -3.07 -24.64
CA LYS A 92 9.80 -3.30 -24.57
C LYS A 92 10.59 -2.27 -23.73
N ILE A 93 11.22 -2.72 -22.63
CA ILE A 93 12.61 -2.47 -22.16
C ILE A 93 13.04 -3.75 -21.37
N LEU A 94 14.18 -4.38 -21.69
CA LEU A 94 14.38 -5.84 -21.94
C LEU A 94 15.69 -6.55 -21.22
N LYS A 95 16.29 -7.72 -21.67
CA LYS A 95 16.88 -8.99 -21.02
C LYS A 95 18.29 -9.16 -20.36
N ARG A 96 18.35 -9.68 -19.13
CA ARG A 96 19.37 -10.30 -18.25
C ARG A 96 20.79 -9.81 -18.48
N LEU A 97 21.35 -9.21 -17.43
CA LEU A 97 22.69 -8.64 -17.40
C LEU A 97 23.76 -9.68 -17.81
N LEU A 98 24.24 -9.55 -19.05
CA LEU A 98 25.38 -10.25 -19.63
C LEU A 98 26.30 -9.20 -20.25
N GLY A 99 27.26 -8.72 -19.48
CA GLY A 99 28.23 -7.72 -19.93
C GLY A 99 29.59 -7.96 -19.30
N PRO A 100 30.62 -7.23 -19.78
CA PRO A 100 31.95 -7.35 -19.20
C PRO A 100 31.92 -6.91 -17.73
N ARG A 101 32.84 -7.46 -16.94
CA ARG A 101 33.08 -6.99 -15.57
C ARG A 101 33.32 -5.47 -15.58
N ASP A 102 32.85 -4.79 -14.54
CA ASP A 102 32.93 -3.34 -14.34
C ASP A 102 32.01 -2.51 -15.27
N HIS A 103 31.27 -3.16 -16.16
CA HIS A 103 30.24 -2.51 -16.96
C HIS A 103 29.09 -2.03 -16.08
N LYS A 104 28.47 -0.90 -16.44
CA LYS A 104 27.41 -0.28 -15.63
C LYS A 104 26.09 -0.24 -16.36
N VAL A 105 25.04 -0.58 -15.63
CA VAL A 105 23.65 -0.43 -16.06
C VAL A 105 22.94 0.51 -15.11
N THR A 106 22.14 1.42 -15.67
CA THR A 106 21.37 2.40 -14.91
C THR A 106 19.89 2.23 -15.20
N LEU A 107 19.07 2.22 -14.15
CA LEU A 107 17.61 2.13 -14.24
C LEU A 107 17.00 3.40 -13.66
N SER A 108 16.34 4.21 -14.48
CA SER A 108 15.66 5.43 -14.03
C SER A 108 14.15 5.28 -14.18
N HIS A 109 13.39 5.73 -13.19
CA HIS A 109 11.96 5.44 -13.07
C HIS A 109 11.09 6.71 -13.17
N ALA A 110 9.94 6.62 -13.84
CA ALA A 110 8.95 7.70 -13.88
C ALA A 110 7.51 7.19 -14.07
N GLU A 111 6.53 8.01 -13.66
CA GLU A 111 5.10 7.70 -13.81
C GLU A 111 4.56 8.00 -15.22
N VAL A 112 5.15 8.97 -15.92
CA VAL A 112 4.67 9.51 -17.19
C VAL A 112 5.80 9.71 -18.20
N LEU A 113 5.43 9.83 -19.47
CA LEU A 113 6.32 10.26 -20.55
C LEU A 113 5.99 11.70 -20.95
N GLU A 114 7.01 12.51 -21.23
CA GLU A 114 6.90 13.86 -21.77
C GLU A 114 7.70 13.93 -23.08
N GLY A 115 7.03 14.09 -24.22
CA GLY A 115 7.71 14.14 -25.53
C GLY A 115 8.37 12.83 -25.98
N GLY A 116 8.00 11.69 -25.38
CA GLY A 116 8.60 10.39 -25.65
C GLY A 116 9.73 10.00 -24.70
N GLU A 117 10.17 10.92 -23.84
CA GLU A 117 11.20 10.71 -22.81
C GLU A 117 10.55 10.59 -21.41
N LEU A 118 11.32 10.14 -20.41
CA LEU A 118 10.84 10.06 -19.03
C LEU A 118 10.48 11.45 -18.48
N GLY A 119 9.23 11.61 -18.01
CA GLY A 119 8.76 12.80 -17.33
C GLY A 119 9.16 12.80 -15.85
N THR A 120 10.39 13.22 -15.53
CA THR A 120 10.93 13.19 -14.16
C THR A 120 10.69 14.48 -13.37
N ARG A 121 10.26 15.57 -14.03
CA ARG A 121 9.97 16.86 -13.36
C ARG A 121 9.03 16.72 -12.14
N PRO A 122 7.95 15.92 -12.15
CA PRO A 122 7.08 15.74 -10.98
C PRO A 122 7.77 15.08 -9.77
N LEU A 123 8.88 14.36 -9.98
CA LEU A 123 9.65 13.72 -8.91
C LEU A 123 10.43 14.73 -8.05
N ARG A 124 10.52 16.00 -8.50
CA ARG A 124 11.22 17.09 -7.82
C ARG A 124 12.70 16.76 -7.61
N HIS A 125 13.11 16.50 -6.37
CA HIS A 125 14.50 16.21 -6.00
C HIS A 125 14.80 14.72 -5.95
N CYS A 126 13.78 13.86 -6.03
CA CYS A 126 13.91 12.42 -6.03
C CYS A 126 14.51 11.96 -7.36
N LYS A 127 15.70 11.32 -7.32
CA LYS A 127 16.33 10.80 -8.54
C LYS A 127 15.68 9.52 -9.06
N ALA A 128 15.12 8.69 -8.18
CA ALA A 128 14.50 7.40 -8.50
C ALA A 128 15.36 6.55 -9.47
N THR A 129 16.67 6.46 -9.21
CA THR A 129 17.64 5.86 -10.14
C THR A 129 18.53 4.83 -9.46
N ASP A 130 18.54 3.62 -10.01
CA ASP A 130 19.37 2.52 -9.53
C ASP A 130 20.55 2.28 -10.49
N GLU A 131 21.71 1.92 -9.93
CA GLU A 131 22.94 1.65 -10.68
C GLU A 131 23.48 0.27 -10.29
N TYR A 132 23.75 -0.56 -11.30
CA TYR A 132 24.34 -1.88 -11.12
C TYR A 132 25.65 -2.01 -11.90
N THR A 133 26.73 -2.33 -11.20
CA THR A 133 28.03 -2.67 -11.82
C THR A 133 28.16 -4.18 -11.91
N LEU A 134 28.38 -4.70 -13.12
CA LEU A 134 28.44 -6.13 -13.39
C LEU A 134 29.74 -6.76 -12.88
N LYS A 135 29.66 -7.98 -12.35
CA LYS A 135 30.84 -8.77 -11.97
C LYS A 135 31.45 -9.59 -13.12
N GLY A 136 30.74 -9.70 -14.24
CA GLY A 136 31.14 -10.43 -15.44
C GLY A 136 30.86 -11.93 -15.37
N ALA A 137 29.77 -12.34 -14.73
CA ALA A 137 29.43 -13.76 -14.58
C ALA A 137 28.98 -14.40 -15.91
N ALA A 138 29.58 -15.54 -16.28
CA ALA A 138 29.33 -16.20 -17.57
C ALA A 138 27.89 -16.73 -17.68
N GLU A 139 27.31 -17.12 -16.55
CA GLU A 139 25.95 -17.63 -16.42
C GLU A 139 24.88 -16.53 -16.39
N GLY A 140 25.25 -15.25 -16.39
CA GLY A 140 24.36 -14.09 -16.28
C GLY A 140 24.06 -13.67 -14.83
N GLU A 141 23.71 -12.39 -14.66
CA GLU A 141 23.56 -11.76 -13.34
C GLU A 141 22.11 -11.40 -13.01
N HIS A 142 21.80 -11.31 -11.71
CA HIS A 142 20.49 -10.93 -11.18
C HIS A 142 20.66 -9.79 -10.18
N TYR A 143 19.85 -8.76 -10.34
CA TYR A 143 19.84 -7.58 -9.48
C TYR A 143 18.41 -7.24 -9.08
N GLU A 144 18.19 -7.05 -7.78
CA GLU A 144 16.96 -6.50 -7.21
C GLU A 144 17.40 -5.48 -6.13
N PRO A 145 17.00 -4.20 -6.22
CA PRO A 145 17.27 -3.23 -5.17
C PRO A 145 16.62 -3.67 -3.86
N ARG A 146 17.31 -3.47 -2.73
CA ARG A 146 16.86 -3.97 -1.42
C ARG A 146 16.40 -2.88 -0.48
N PHE A 147 16.94 -1.67 -0.64
CA PHE A 147 16.78 -0.58 0.33
C PHE A 147 16.15 0.68 -0.28
N THR A 148 15.50 0.54 -1.43
CA THR A 148 14.78 1.62 -2.12
C THR A 148 13.53 1.07 -2.80
N PHE A 149 12.63 1.96 -3.21
CA PHE A 149 11.45 1.64 -4.01
C PHE A 149 11.01 2.87 -4.80
N HIS A 150 10.39 2.65 -5.95
CA HIS A 150 9.98 3.72 -6.86
C HIS A 150 8.50 3.58 -7.22
N GLY A 151 7.78 4.69 -7.29
CA GLY A 151 6.45 4.76 -7.91
C GLY A 151 6.62 5.03 -9.40
N PHE A 152 6.31 4.06 -10.26
CA PHE A 152 6.56 4.20 -11.69
C PHE A 152 5.64 3.36 -12.57
N ARG A 153 5.53 3.80 -13.82
CA ARG A 153 4.94 3.04 -14.93
C ARG A 153 5.96 2.78 -16.04
N TYR A 154 6.97 3.63 -16.15
CA TYR A 154 8.03 3.58 -17.16
C TYR A 154 9.39 3.52 -16.45
N ALA A 155 10.29 2.69 -16.97
CA ALA A 155 11.66 2.59 -16.51
C ALA A 155 12.60 2.66 -17.71
N GLN A 156 13.50 3.64 -17.73
CA GLN A 156 14.57 3.73 -18.73
C GLN A 156 15.74 2.90 -18.26
N ILE A 157 16.29 2.09 -19.17
CA ILE A 157 17.48 1.27 -18.89
C ILE A 157 18.60 1.72 -19.82
N ASP A 158 19.61 2.36 -19.24
CA ASP A 158 20.79 2.82 -19.93
C ASP A 158 21.97 1.87 -19.72
N GLY A 159 22.85 1.82 -20.71
CA GLY A 159 24.07 1.03 -20.65
C GLY A 159 23.80 -0.48 -20.74
N TRP A 160 22.67 -0.94 -21.27
CA TRP A 160 22.48 -2.38 -21.40
C TRP A 160 23.48 -3.02 -22.38
N PRO A 161 24.11 -4.14 -22.01
CA PRO A 161 25.01 -4.84 -22.92
C PRO A 161 24.22 -5.61 -23.99
N GLY A 162 24.38 -5.20 -25.26
CA GLY A 162 23.77 -5.87 -26.41
C GLY A 162 22.27 -5.62 -26.55
N ASP A 163 21.56 -6.57 -27.17
CA ASP A 163 20.13 -6.50 -27.36
C ASP A 163 19.39 -6.96 -26.11
N LEU A 164 18.57 -6.06 -25.61
CA LEU A 164 17.70 -6.20 -24.46
C LEU A 164 16.50 -7.13 -24.99
N ASP A 165 16.12 -8.27 -24.34
CA ASP A 165 14.81 -9.08 -24.44
C ASP A 165 13.79 -9.08 -23.17
N LEU A 166 12.46 -8.89 -23.31
CA LEU A 166 11.56 -8.36 -22.25
C LEU A 166 11.51 -9.24 -20.98
N VAL A 167 11.69 -10.53 -21.18
CA VAL A 167 11.53 -11.58 -20.18
C VAL A 167 12.61 -11.62 -19.09
N SER A 168 13.49 -10.61 -18.96
CA SER A 168 14.32 -10.52 -17.75
C SER A 168 13.96 -9.41 -16.79
N ILE A 169 13.12 -8.49 -17.22
CA ILE A 169 12.79 -7.35 -16.39
C ILE A 169 11.49 -7.76 -15.72
N GLU A 170 11.54 -7.77 -14.40
CA GLU A 170 10.39 -8.03 -13.56
C GLU A 170 10.15 -6.78 -12.73
N ALA A 171 8.93 -6.26 -12.76
CA ALA A 171 8.50 -5.27 -11.80
C ALA A 171 7.94 -6.01 -10.57
N VAL A 172 8.50 -5.74 -9.40
CA VAL A 172 8.06 -6.34 -8.14
C VAL A 172 7.14 -5.35 -7.42
N VAL A 173 5.86 -5.70 -7.31
CA VAL A 173 4.88 -4.89 -6.58
C VAL A 173 5.06 -5.15 -5.08
N ARG A 174 5.28 -4.07 -4.33
CA ARG A 174 5.46 -4.09 -2.87
C ARG A 174 4.46 -3.14 -2.22
N HIS A 175 3.69 -3.68 -1.28
CA HIS A 175 2.86 -2.92 -0.35
C HIS A 175 2.68 -3.74 0.92
N THR A 176 2.12 -3.13 1.97
CA THR A 176 1.68 -3.85 3.17
C THR A 176 0.74 -4.99 2.76
N ASP A 177 0.96 -6.20 3.26
CA ASP A 177 0.19 -7.40 2.90
C ASP A 177 -1.23 -7.41 3.50
N MET A 178 -1.98 -6.35 3.22
CA MET A 178 -3.37 -6.18 3.65
C MET A 178 -4.26 -7.09 2.81
N LYS A 179 -5.28 -7.65 3.45
CA LYS A 179 -6.30 -8.42 2.75
C LYS A 179 -7.25 -7.49 2.03
N SER A 180 -7.62 -7.83 0.79
CA SER A 180 -8.70 -7.13 0.10
C SER A 180 -9.98 -7.24 0.94
N ALA A 181 -10.68 -6.12 1.11
CA ALA A 181 -11.87 -6.03 1.96
C ALA A 181 -13.18 -6.15 1.17
N GLY A 182 -13.14 -6.22 -0.15
CA GLY A 182 -14.34 -6.26 -0.98
C GLY A 182 -14.05 -6.32 -2.47
N SER A 183 -15.11 -6.50 -3.24
CA SER A 183 -15.07 -6.56 -4.70
C SER A 183 -16.21 -5.77 -5.31
N PHE A 184 -16.03 -5.35 -6.55
CA PHE A 184 -17.06 -4.74 -7.38
C PHE A 184 -16.89 -5.15 -8.85
N GLU A 185 -18.01 -5.38 -9.53
CA GLU A 185 -18.06 -5.60 -10.96
C GLU A 185 -19.43 -5.16 -11.51
N CYS A 186 -19.47 -4.59 -12.71
CA CYS A 186 -20.70 -4.22 -13.40
C CYS A 186 -20.62 -4.47 -14.91
N SER A 187 -21.71 -4.25 -15.63
CA SER A 187 -21.74 -4.41 -17.09
C SER A 187 -20.94 -3.34 -17.85
N ASP A 188 -20.66 -2.18 -17.23
CA ASP A 188 -19.91 -1.09 -17.85
C ASP A 188 -18.39 -1.29 -17.68
N ARG A 189 -17.70 -1.47 -18.81
CA ARG A 189 -16.25 -1.71 -18.84
C ARG A 189 -15.44 -0.53 -18.29
N LEU A 190 -15.88 0.71 -18.49
CA LEU A 190 -15.18 1.90 -17.99
C LEU A 190 -15.32 2.03 -16.49
N LEU A 191 -16.49 1.72 -15.93
CA LEU A 191 -16.67 1.66 -14.47
C LEU A 191 -15.85 0.54 -13.83
N ASN A 192 -15.77 -0.63 -14.46
CA ASN A 192 -14.88 -1.69 -13.99
C ASN A 192 -13.41 -1.25 -14.04
N ARG A 193 -13.00 -0.52 -15.09
CA ARG A 193 -11.64 0.03 -15.18
C ARG A 193 -11.40 1.10 -14.11
N LEU A 194 -12.38 1.96 -13.85
CA LEU A 194 -12.30 2.94 -12.77
C LEU A 194 -12.10 2.22 -11.43
N TYR A 195 -12.92 1.20 -11.15
CA TYR A 195 -12.78 0.39 -9.94
C TYR A 195 -11.40 -0.24 -9.83
N GLN A 196 -10.89 -0.88 -10.87
CA GLN A 196 -9.53 -1.47 -10.88
C GLN A 196 -8.42 -0.44 -10.60
N ASN A 197 -8.59 0.80 -11.05
CA ASN A 197 -7.62 1.86 -10.77
C ASN A 197 -7.66 2.34 -9.31
N VAL A 198 -8.80 2.20 -8.62
CA VAL A 198 -9.01 2.68 -7.25
C VAL A 198 -9.17 1.56 -6.22
N SER A 199 -9.16 0.30 -6.64
CA SER A 199 -9.39 -0.85 -5.75
C SER A 199 -8.32 -0.99 -4.66
N VAL A 200 -7.18 -0.30 -4.82
CA VAL A 200 -6.17 -0.07 -3.77
C VAL A 200 -6.75 0.56 -2.49
N LEU A 201 -7.93 1.17 -2.55
CA LEU A 201 -8.65 1.73 -1.41
C LEU A 201 -9.53 0.70 -0.68
N VAL A 202 -9.72 -0.51 -1.24
CA VAL A 202 -10.63 -1.54 -0.72
C VAL A 202 -9.84 -2.66 -0.05
N TYR A 203 -9.11 -2.30 1.01
CA TYR A 203 -8.30 -3.22 1.82
C TYR A 203 -8.64 -3.10 3.31
N ASP A 204 -8.34 -4.15 4.07
CA ASP A 204 -8.42 -4.11 5.53
C ASP A 204 -7.24 -3.31 6.08
N CYS A 205 -7.44 -2.00 6.17
CA CYS A 205 -6.43 -1.06 6.65
C CYS A 205 -6.42 -0.92 8.19
N PHE A 206 -7.20 -1.72 8.95
CA PHE A 206 -7.39 -1.51 10.38
C PHE A 206 -6.07 -1.48 11.15
N ASN A 207 -5.19 -2.44 10.90
CA ASN A 207 -3.90 -2.57 11.58
C ASN A 207 -2.94 -1.44 11.23
N MET A 208 -2.85 -1.09 9.94
CA MET A 208 -2.01 0.01 9.46
C MET A 208 -2.47 1.35 10.04
N LEU A 209 -3.76 1.67 9.95
CA LEU A 209 -4.34 2.90 10.49
C LEU A 209 -4.22 2.97 12.01
N LYS A 210 -4.39 1.84 12.70
CA LYS A 210 -4.17 1.75 14.15
C LYS A 210 -2.75 2.14 14.54
N ASN A 211 -1.73 1.66 13.84
CA ASN A 211 -0.35 2.06 14.09
C ASN A 211 -0.14 3.55 13.81
N TRP A 212 -0.61 4.02 12.66
CA TRP A 212 -0.48 5.44 12.29
C TRP A 212 -1.15 6.39 13.29
N LEU A 213 -2.29 6.00 13.86
CA LEU A 213 -2.98 6.79 14.89
C LEU A 213 -2.20 6.89 16.21
N ILE A 214 -1.27 5.98 16.48
CA ILE A 214 -0.36 6.07 17.64
C ILE A 214 0.65 7.19 17.41
N ASP A 215 1.24 7.23 16.21
CA ASP A 215 2.19 8.28 15.81
C ASP A 215 1.51 9.64 15.79
N LEU A 216 0.28 9.70 15.26
CA LEU A 216 -0.52 10.92 15.21
C LEU A 216 -0.80 11.46 16.61
N GLU A 217 -1.22 10.61 17.53
CA GLU A 217 -1.48 11.00 18.92
C GLU A 217 -0.20 11.55 19.58
N HIS A 218 0.95 10.95 19.31
CA HIS A 218 2.24 11.45 19.80
C HIS A 218 2.57 12.83 19.24
N ASP A 219 2.60 12.98 17.91
CA ASP A 219 2.95 14.23 17.24
C ASP A 219 2.01 15.36 17.64
N GLN A 220 0.71 15.05 17.74
CA GLN A 220 -0.30 15.98 18.21
C GLN A 220 -0.01 16.44 19.65
N GLY A 221 0.44 15.54 20.52
CA GLY A 221 0.83 15.87 21.89
C GLY A 221 2.03 16.82 21.95
N VAL A 222 2.99 16.70 21.03
CA VAL A 222 4.15 17.61 20.92
C VAL A 222 3.74 18.98 20.35
N LEU A 223 2.68 19.01 19.52
CA LEU A 223 2.16 20.22 18.87
C LEU A 223 0.98 20.86 19.63
N ASP A 224 0.98 20.81 20.96
CA ASP A 224 -0.04 21.41 21.84
C ASP A 224 -1.49 21.04 21.47
N GLY A 225 -1.68 19.82 20.96
CA GLY A 225 -2.99 19.31 20.59
C GLY A 225 -3.39 19.47 19.13
N VAL A 226 -2.51 20.05 18.30
CA VAL A 226 -2.73 20.25 16.86
C VAL A 226 -2.17 19.05 16.08
N PRO A 227 -2.98 18.28 15.33
CA PRO A 227 -2.49 17.25 14.45
C PRO A 227 -1.49 17.84 13.43
N PRO A 228 -0.33 17.20 13.23
CA PRO A 228 0.61 17.63 12.21
C PRO A 228 0.02 17.44 10.81
N MET A 229 0.63 18.10 9.82
CA MET A 229 0.32 17.86 8.41
C MET A 229 0.71 16.44 7.95
N VAL A 230 1.76 15.86 8.56
CA VAL A 230 2.27 14.52 8.26
C VAL A 230 2.65 13.85 9.58
N SER A 231 2.27 12.58 9.74
CA SER A 231 2.69 11.73 10.85
C SER A 231 3.25 10.40 10.31
N PRO A 232 4.40 9.89 10.80
CA PRO A 232 5.25 10.50 11.83
C PRO A 232 5.87 11.82 11.35
N ASN A 233 5.87 12.83 12.21
CA ASN A 233 6.43 14.14 11.90
C ASN A 233 7.95 14.12 12.08
N ALA A 234 8.67 13.84 11.00
CA ALA A 234 10.14 13.75 10.98
C ALA A 234 10.90 15.04 11.38
N THR A 235 10.19 16.16 11.62
CA THR A 235 10.80 17.41 12.13
C THR A 235 10.74 17.54 13.65
N LEU A 236 10.01 16.64 14.34
CA LEU A 236 9.91 16.60 15.78
C LEU A 236 10.97 15.68 16.39
N PRO A 237 11.32 15.85 17.67
CA PRO A 237 12.20 14.93 18.38
C PRO A 237 11.64 13.50 18.40
N ASP A 238 12.51 12.50 18.40
CA ASP A 238 12.13 11.08 18.31
C ASP A 238 11.04 10.67 19.33
N PRO A 239 10.00 9.94 18.88
CA PRO A 239 8.90 9.54 19.74
C PRO A 239 9.33 8.51 20.79
N VAL A 240 8.81 8.66 22.00
CA VAL A 240 8.79 7.60 23.00
C VAL A 240 7.51 6.79 22.78
N TRP A 241 7.67 5.55 22.29
CA TRP A 241 6.58 4.61 22.05
C TRP A 241 5.85 4.26 23.36
N ARG A 242 4.51 4.28 23.34
CA ARG A 242 3.67 3.91 24.50
C ARG A 242 2.95 2.57 24.26
N PRO A 243 2.82 1.71 25.29
CA PRO A 243 2.12 0.44 25.17
C PRO A 243 0.60 0.61 25.00
N GLY A 244 -0.01 -0.26 24.17
CA GLY A 244 -1.40 -0.17 23.72
C GLY A 244 -2.44 -0.83 24.63
N ILE A 245 -3.64 -0.21 24.69
CA ILE A 245 -4.87 -0.71 25.33
C ILE A 245 -5.81 -1.32 24.28
N LEU A 246 -6.66 -2.27 24.69
CA LEU A 246 -7.48 -3.17 23.85
C LEU A 246 -8.63 -2.55 23.01
N SER A 247 -8.80 -1.22 22.93
CA SER A 247 -9.74 -0.64 21.95
C SER A 247 -9.26 0.69 21.35
N ILE A 248 -9.25 0.78 20.02
CA ILE A 248 -8.77 1.97 19.28
C ILE A 248 -9.58 3.22 19.64
N LEU A 249 -10.89 3.08 19.87
CA LEU A 249 -11.74 4.22 20.25
C LEU A 249 -11.37 4.77 21.63
N ALA A 250 -11.14 3.90 22.62
CA ALA A 250 -10.71 4.35 23.94
C ALA A 250 -9.29 4.93 23.91
N GLN A 251 -8.40 4.33 23.11
CA GLN A 251 -7.05 4.81 22.91
C GLN A 251 -7.06 6.22 22.31
N GLN A 252 -7.81 6.43 21.22
CA GLN A 252 -7.81 7.67 20.45
C GLN A 252 -8.75 8.75 21.01
N TYR A 253 -9.57 8.44 22.02
CA TYR A 253 -10.52 9.38 22.60
C TYR A 253 -9.83 10.67 23.08
N ASN A 254 -8.70 10.54 23.77
CA ASN A 254 -7.98 11.70 24.30
C ASN A 254 -7.35 12.55 23.19
N SER A 255 -6.72 11.94 22.18
CA SER A 255 -6.22 12.63 20.99
C SER A 255 -7.35 13.42 20.30
N MET A 256 -8.47 12.76 20.01
CA MET A 256 -9.61 13.40 19.32
C MET A 256 -10.21 14.55 20.14
N MET A 257 -10.39 14.37 21.45
CA MET A 257 -10.88 15.43 22.33
C MET A 257 -9.91 16.58 22.47
N THR A 258 -8.60 16.33 22.37
CA THR A 258 -7.57 17.37 22.43
C THR A 258 -7.67 18.29 21.21
N TRP A 259 -7.81 17.72 20.00
CA TRP A 259 -8.03 18.51 18.79
C TRP A 259 -9.32 19.32 18.86
N MET A 260 -10.42 18.68 19.30
CA MET A 260 -11.73 19.32 19.43
C MET A 260 -11.73 20.55 20.34
N ARG A 261 -10.80 20.64 21.31
CA ARG A 261 -10.65 21.79 22.23
C ARG A 261 -9.94 22.98 21.58
N VAL A 262 -9.04 22.73 20.63
CA VAL A 262 -8.20 23.77 20.01
C VAL A 262 -8.67 24.18 18.62
N LEU A 263 -9.59 23.43 18.01
CA LEU A 263 -10.15 23.72 16.69
C LEU A 263 -10.70 25.16 16.62
N PRO A 264 -10.19 26.00 15.69
CA PRO A 264 -10.75 27.33 15.43
C PRO A 264 -12.21 27.19 14.97
N ARG A 265 -13.12 27.95 15.60
CA ARG A 265 -14.55 27.93 15.30
C ARG A 265 -15.03 29.33 14.95
N ASN A 266 -15.87 29.42 13.92
CA ASN A 266 -16.57 30.65 13.60
C ASN A 266 -17.73 30.82 14.60
N LYS A 267 -17.51 31.57 15.68
CA LYS A 267 -18.51 31.77 16.75
C LYS A 267 -19.64 32.74 16.38
N SER A 268 -19.55 33.42 15.24
CA SER A 268 -20.49 34.48 14.81
C SER A 268 -21.22 34.17 13.50
N GLY A 269 -20.79 33.17 12.73
CA GLY A 269 -21.43 32.74 11.47
C GLY A 269 -22.28 31.47 11.60
N ALA A 270 -23.22 31.28 10.66
CA ALA A 270 -24.16 30.15 10.65
C ALA A 270 -23.49 28.78 10.44
N THR A 271 -22.24 28.75 9.98
CA THR A 271 -21.47 27.53 9.71
C THR A 271 -20.70 27.01 10.92
N HIS A 272 -20.75 27.67 12.08
CA HIS A 272 -20.17 27.34 13.40
C HIS A 272 -18.80 26.59 13.42
N PRO A 273 -18.69 25.30 13.04
CA PRO A 273 -17.42 24.59 12.84
C PRO A 273 -16.53 25.01 11.66
N TRP A 274 -17.00 25.77 10.66
CA TRP A 274 -16.22 26.05 9.44
C TRP A 274 -15.78 27.51 9.34
N ASP A 275 -14.48 27.77 9.52
CA ASP A 275 -13.84 29.06 9.26
C ASP A 275 -13.11 29.03 7.91
N THR A 276 -13.67 29.70 6.89
CA THR A 276 -13.12 29.71 5.53
C THR A 276 -11.87 30.60 5.38
N SER A 277 -11.44 31.29 6.45
CA SER A 277 -10.23 32.12 6.44
C SER A 277 -8.95 31.33 6.76
N VAL A 278 -9.07 30.08 7.24
CA VAL A 278 -7.94 29.18 7.47
C VAL A 278 -7.81 28.15 6.36
N PHE A 279 -6.58 27.73 6.08
CA PHE A 279 -6.30 26.68 5.10
C PHE A 279 -6.91 25.36 5.56
N GLN A 280 -7.67 24.71 4.67
CA GLN A 280 -8.32 23.43 4.91
C GLN A 280 -8.07 22.51 3.73
N LEU A 281 -7.75 21.25 3.98
CA LEU A 281 -7.63 20.24 2.94
C LEU A 281 -9.04 19.76 2.55
N GLY A 282 -9.34 19.81 1.26
CA GLY A 282 -10.49 19.11 0.66
C GLY A 282 -9.99 17.89 -0.08
N ASP A 283 -10.60 16.74 0.16
CA ASP A 283 -10.25 15.49 -0.52
C ASP A 283 -11.30 15.13 -1.59
N TRP A 284 -10.84 14.52 -2.68
CA TRP A 284 -11.73 13.99 -3.71
C TRP A 284 -12.28 12.65 -3.23
N LEU A 285 -13.59 12.62 -2.97
CA LEU A 285 -14.32 11.49 -2.38
C LEU A 285 -14.03 10.15 -3.09
N ASP A 286 -13.95 9.08 -2.30
CA ASP A 286 -13.72 7.69 -2.71
C ASP A 286 -14.73 7.22 -3.79
N PRO A 287 -14.32 7.09 -5.06
CA PRO A 287 -15.21 6.62 -6.12
C PRO A 287 -15.55 5.12 -5.96
N ALA A 288 -14.71 4.32 -5.30
CA ALA A 288 -15.03 2.93 -5.01
C ALA A 288 -16.25 2.84 -4.08
N LYS A 289 -16.34 3.73 -3.08
CA LYS A 289 -17.53 3.85 -2.23
C LYS A 289 -18.79 4.17 -3.04
N PHE A 290 -18.71 5.08 -4.02
CA PHE A 290 -19.86 5.35 -4.90
C PHE A 290 -20.28 4.11 -5.69
N LEU A 291 -19.32 3.37 -6.27
CA LEU A 291 -19.60 2.15 -7.03
C LEU A 291 -20.25 1.07 -6.15
N HIS A 292 -19.72 0.84 -4.94
CA HIS A 292 -20.30 -0.10 -3.99
C HIS A 292 -21.70 0.33 -3.54
N GLU A 293 -21.85 1.57 -3.04
CA GLU A 293 -23.08 1.98 -2.35
C GLU A 293 -24.20 2.41 -3.29
N ARG A 294 -23.88 2.89 -4.50
CA ARG A 294 -24.88 3.44 -5.43
C ARG A 294 -25.07 2.52 -6.64
N VAL A 295 -23.99 2.08 -7.29
CA VAL A 295 -24.11 1.23 -8.48
C VAL A 295 -24.49 -0.19 -8.10
N ALA A 296 -23.72 -0.85 -7.24
CA ALA A 296 -24.11 -2.17 -6.72
C ALA A 296 -25.22 -2.06 -5.66
N GLY A 297 -25.25 -0.97 -4.91
CA GLY A 297 -26.29 -0.68 -3.91
C GLY A 297 -25.95 -1.12 -2.49
N LEU A 298 -24.76 -1.68 -2.24
CA LEU A 298 -24.35 -2.23 -0.94
C LEU A 298 -23.77 -1.15 -0.03
N CYS A 299 -24.51 -0.77 1.00
CA CYS A 299 -24.14 0.30 1.93
C CYS A 299 -24.14 -0.16 3.39
N ARG A 300 -23.14 0.26 4.16
CA ARG A 300 -23.07 0.03 5.60
C ARG A 300 -23.91 1.08 6.33
N LEU A 301 -24.88 0.65 7.14
CA LEU A 301 -25.69 1.55 7.97
C LEU A 301 -25.14 1.69 9.40
N GLU A 302 -24.55 0.62 9.94
CA GLU A 302 -24.02 0.61 11.30
C GLU A 302 -22.56 0.08 11.37
N PRO A 303 -21.77 0.53 12.36
CA PRO A 303 -20.42 0.02 12.58
C PRO A 303 -20.37 -1.50 12.70
N GLY A 304 -19.30 -2.11 12.18
CA GLY A 304 -19.17 -3.58 12.19
C GLY A 304 -20.19 -4.32 11.31
N TRP A 305 -20.92 -3.60 10.43
CA TRP A 305 -21.91 -4.16 9.52
C TRP A 305 -23.01 -4.97 10.25
N THR A 306 -23.43 -4.52 11.43
CA THR A 306 -24.62 -5.08 12.11
C THR A 306 -25.89 -4.80 11.32
N ARG A 307 -25.96 -3.64 10.66
CA ARG A 307 -26.98 -3.27 9.69
C ARG A 307 -26.37 -2.77 8.39
N CYS A 308 -26.94 -3.21 7.28
CA CYS A 308 -26.61 -2.75 5.94
C CYS A 308 -27.87 -2.51 5.11
N ARG A 309 -27.70 -1.83 3.98
CA ARG A 309 -28.73 -1.59 2.98
C ARG A 309 -28.27 -2.10 1.64
N VAL A 310 -29.19 -2.69 0.89
CA VAL A 310 -29.05 -3.01 -0.53
C VAL A 310 -30.09 -2.18 -1.28
N ALA A 311 -29.64 -1.10 -1.92
CA ALA A 311 -30.46 -0.17 -2.69
C ALA A 311 -29.80 0.13 -4.05
N PRO A 312 -29.91 -0.79 -5.02
CA PRO A 312 -29.32 -0.60 -6.34
C PRO A 312 -29.91 0.60 -7.09
N ALA A 313 -29.06 1.48 -7.62
CA ALA A 313 -29.50 2.58 -8.49
C ALA A 313 -29.69 2.07 -9.94
N VAL A 314 -30.82 1.43 -10.19
CA VAL A 314 -31.25 1.05 -11.55
C VAL A 314 -31.75 2.31 -12.26
N GLY A 315 -31.06 2.78 -13.30
CA GLY A 315 -31.48 4.00 -14.01
C GLY A 315 -30.34 4.82 -14.63
N ALA A 316 -29.09 4.47 -14.35
CA ALA A 316 -28.00 4.83 -15.23
C ALA A 316 -28.14 4.00 -16.52
N GLU A 317 -28.61 4.57 -17.63
CA GLU A 317 -28.87 3.93 -18.94
C GLU A 317 -27.73 3.04 -19.50
N PHE A 318 -26.56 3.05 -18.85
CA PHE A 318 -25.33 2.35 -19.22
C PHE A 318 -25.03 1.08 -18.40
N THR A 319 -25.76 0.77 -17.32
CA THR A 319 -25.49 -0.42 -16.49
C THR A 319 -26.70 -1.37 -16.39
N THR A 320 -26.56 -2.59 -16.91
CA THR A 320 -27.57 -3.66 -16.87
C THR A 320 -27.32 -4.71 -15.80
N SER A 321 -26.13 -4.71 -15.18
CA SER A 321 -25.83 -5.54 -14.03
C SER A 321 -24.75 -4.92 -13.16
N ALA A 322 -24.80 -5.17 -11.85
CA ALA A 322 -23.70 -4.90 -10.94
C ALA A 322 -23.69 -5.86 -9.77
N SER A 323 -22.50 -6.08 -9.21
CA SER A 323 -22.28 -6.87 -8.01
C SER A 323 -21.23 -6.21 -7.12
N ALA A 324 -21.39 -6.38 -5.81
CA ALA A 324 -20.39 -6.00 -4.83
C ALA A 324 -20.36 -6.99 -3.67
N SER A 325 -19.19 -7.11 -3.06
CA SER A 325 -19.01 -7.84 -1.81
C SER A 325 -18.15 -7.04 -0.84
N TYR A 326 -18.32 -7.30 0.46
CA TYR A 326 -17.48 -6.74 1.50
C TYR A 326 -17.26 -7.76 2.62
N VAL A 327 -16.01 -7.93 3.04
CA VAL A 327 -15.62 -8.82 4.13
C VAL A 327 -15.81 -8.09 5.45
N THR A 328 -16.80 -8.52 6.24
CA THR A 328 -17.10 -7.94 7.55
C THR A 328 -16.53 -8.82 8.67
N PRO A 329 -16.43 -8.32 9.92
CA PRO A 329 -16.09 -9.17 11.07
C PRO A 329 -17.04 -10.35 11.31
N ARG A 330 -18.24 -10.33 10.71
CA ARG A 330 -19.27 -11.38 10.84
C ARG A 330 -19.27 -12.35 9.66
N GLY A 331 -18.48 -12.07 8.62
CA GLY A 331 -18.47 -12.80 7.35
C GLY A 331 -18.69 -11.87 6.15
N THR A 332 -18.71 -12.43 4.94
CA THR A 332 -18.89 -11.64 3.72
C THR A 332 -20.35 -11.28 3.51
N VAL A 333 -20.63 -10.00 3.28
CA VAL A 333 -21.91 -9.53 2.76
C VAL A 333 -21.76 -9.24 1.27
N SER A 334 -22.76 -9.60 0.46
CA SER A 334 -22.73 -9.34 -0.97
C SER A 334 -24.12 -9.08 -1.54
N CYS A 335 -24.16 -8.36 -2.65
CA CYS A 335 -25.32 -8.25 -3.49
C CYS A 335 -24.93 -8.30 -4.97
N ALA A 336 -25.81 -8.84 -5.79
CA ALA A 336 -25.68 -8.83 -7.24
C ALA A 336 -27.04 -8.62 -7.86
N TRP A 337 -27.12 -7.80 -8.90
CA TRP A 337 -28.35 -7.60 -9.64
C TRP A 337 -28.11 -7.56 -11.14
N HIS A 338 -29.14 -7.91 -11.90
CA HIS A 338 -29.19 -7.71 -13.33
C HIS A 338 -30.61 -7.38 -13.79
N THR A 339 -30.72 -6.62 -14.87
CA THR A 339 -31.99 -6.31 -15.53
C THR A 339 -32.13 -7.09 -16.83
N ARG A 340 -33.37 -7.47 -17.16
CA ARG A 340 -33.73 -8.06 -18.45
C ARG A 340 -34.97 -7.38 -19.00
N ALA A 341 -34.94 -7.07 -20.29
CA ALA A 341 -36.13 -6.60 -21.00
C ALA A 341 -37.14 -7.76 -21.11
N VAL A 342 -38.38 -7.50 -20.73
CA VAL A 342 -39.50 -8.41 -20.97
C VAL A 342 -40.28 -7.87 -22.16
N ALA A 343 -40.38 -8.68 -23.22
CA ALA A 343 -41.15 -8.33 -24.41
C ALA A 343 -42.61 -8.10 -23.99
N GLY A 344 -43.08 -6.85 -24.13
CA GLY A 344 -44.48 -6.51 -23.94
C GLY A 344 -45.33 -7.24 -24.95
N GLY A 345 -46.31 -8.02 -24.47
CA GLY A 345 -47.32 -8.63 -25.33
C GLY A 345 -48.14 -7.54 -26.01
N GLY A 346 -47.81 -7.22 -27.27
CA GLY A 346 -48.64 -6.48 -28.20
C GLY A 346 -48.91 -5.00 -27.87
N GLY A 347 -48.25 -4.10 -28.61
CA GLY A 347 -48.74 -2.74 -28.86
C GLY A 347 -48.18 -1.63 -27.96
N GLY A 348 -47.05 -1.04 -28.38
CA GLY A 348 -46.79 0.40 -28.21
C GLY A 348 -46.46 0.96 -26.82
N GLY A 349 -46.13 0.14 -25.82
CA GLY A 349 -45.62 0.60 -24.52
C GLY A 349 -44.14 0.24 -24.33
N ASP A 350 -43.38 1.12 -23.67
CA ASP A 350 -41.99 0.87 -23.23
C ASP A 350 -41.86 -0.54 -22.64
N GLY A 351 -40.84 -1.28 -23.07
CA GLY A 351 -40.60 -2.64 -22.60
C GLY A 351 -40.47 -2.67 -21.08
N MET A 352 -41.21 -3.57 -20.42
CA MET A 352 -41.10 -3.73 -18.97
C MET A 352 -39.74 -4.35 -18.65
N GLU A 353 -38.90 -3.66 -17.88
CA GLU A 353 -37.66 -4.22 -17.36
C GLU A 353 -37.94 -4.98 -16.05
N VAL A 354 -37.43 -6.22 -15.96
CA VAL A 354 -37.46 -7.01 -14.73
C VAL A 354 -36.05 -7.06 -14.17
N MET A 355 -35.93 -6.72 -12.90
CA MET A 355 -34.69 -6.84 -12.13
C MET A 355 -34.71 -8.13 -11.31
N GLN A 356 -33.60 -8.86 -11.35
CA GLN A 356 -33.31 -9.92 -10.38
C GLN A 356 -32.21 -9.43 -9.45
N LEU A 357 -32.43 -9.57 -8.14
CA LEU A 357 -31.50 -9.16 -7.08
C LEU A 357 -31.21 -10.36 -6.17
N ASP A 358 -29.94 -10.71 -6.06
CA ASP A 358 -29.41 -11.71 -5.16
C ASP A 358 -28.66 -11.03 -4.02
N VAL A 359 -28.95 -11.40 -2.77
CA VAL A 359 -28.33 -10.81 -1.57
C VAL A 359 -27.88 -11.92 -0.62
N SER A 360 -26.61 -11.87 -0.19
CA SER A 360 -26.04 -12.78 0.80
C SER A 360 -25.58 -11.99 2.02
N VAL A 361 -26.01 -12.43 3.21
CA VAL A 361 -25.75 -11.73 4.47
C VAL A 361 -25.31 -12.75 5.51
N PRO A 362 -24.22 -12.48 6.25
CA PRO A 362 -23.78 -13.37 7.30
C PRO A 362 -24.75 -13.38 8.50
N TYR A 363 -24.70 -14.44 9.29
CA TYR A 363 -25.49 -14.55 10.51
C TYR A 363 -25.20 -13.37 11.47
N GLY A 364 -26.27 -12.76 12.00
CA GLY A 364 -26.17 -11.64 12.93
C GLY A 364 -26.02 -10.26 12.27
N THR A 365 -26.14 -10.17 10.94
CA THR A 365 -26.31 -8.90 10.20
C THR A 365 -27.75 -8.80 9.70
N MET A 366 -28.35 -7.61 9.82
CA MET A 366 -29.66 -7.28 9.26
C MET A 366 -29.49 -6.45 7.98
N VAL A 367 -30.24 -6.78 6.94
CA VAL A 367 -30.22 -6.07 5.66
C VAL A 367 -31.57 -5.40 5.37
N GLU A 368 -31.52 -4.14 4.99
CA GLU A 368 -32.65 -3.41 4.39
C GLU A 368 -32.54 -3.52 2.86
N VAL A 369 -33.48 -4.20 2.21
CA VAL A 369 -33.53 -4.26 0.75
C VAL A 369 -34.55 -3.24 0.25
N VAL A 370 -34.08 -2.28 -0.57
CA VAL A 370 -34.94 -1.23 -1.15
C VAL A 370 -35.23 -1.61 -2.60
N ASN A 371 -36.52 -1.58 -2.96
CA ASN A 371 -36.94 -1.83 -4.33
C ASN A 371 -36.63 -0.61 -5.20
N ALA A 372 -36.03 -0.83 -6.37
CA ALA A 372 -35.70 0.23 -7.33
C ALA A 372 -36.95 0.96 -7.87
N ALA A 373 -38.14 0.36 -7.75
CA ALA A 373 -39.41 0.96 -8.13
C ALA A 373 -39.88 2.07 -7.17
N ASP A 374 -39.33 2.16 -5.95
CA ASP A 374 -39.74 3.12 -4.92
C ASP A 374 -38.91 4.42 -4.96
N GLY A 375 -38.54 4.88 -6.15
CA GLY A 375 -37.85 6.15 -6.35
C GLY A 375 -38.68 7.36 -5.89
N ASP A 376 -38.16 8.08 -4.90
CA ASP A 376 -38.68 9.29 -4.23
C ASP A 376 -39.97 9.13 -3.38
N GLY A 377 -39.74 8.80 -2.11
CA GLY A 377 -40.55 9.23 -0.96
C GLY A 377 -39.67 9.85 0.11
#